data_AF-A0A1M5DPX4-F1
#
_entry.id   AF-A0A1M5DPX4-F1
#
_cell.length_a   1.000
_cell.length_b   1.000
_cell.length_c   1.000
_cell.angle_alpha   90.00
_cell.angle_beta   90.00
_cell.angle_gamma   90.00
#
_symmetry.space_group_name_H-M   'P 1'
#
loop_
_entity.id
_entity.type
_entity.pdbx_description
1 polymer ?
#
loop_
_entity_poly.entity_id
_entity_poly.type
_entity_poly.pdbx_seq_one_letter_code
_entity_poly.pdbx_strand_id
1 'polypeptide(L)'
;MKKVLFALLVTTILTACGGLKTYNNALKQIELGMTKEQVVSLMGQDYQTSGKTYENNNEYEVIEYKDMYKFHWIFEFENNKLYKWYKETEDGK
;
A
#
# COMPACT_ATOMS: atom_id res chain seq x y z
N MET A 1 -19.85 33.43 -27.57
CA MET A 1 -18.92 32.40 -27.06
C MET A 1 -18.69 32.57 -25.55
N LYS A 2 -19.71 32.29 -24.72
CA LYS A 2 -19.64 32.46 -23.24
C LYS A 2 -20.12 31.23 -22.45
N LYS A 3 -20.78 30.27 -23.12
CA LYS A 3 -21.35 29.07 -22.48
C LYS A 3 -20.37 27.91 -22.34
N VAL A 4 -19.23 27.96 -23.03
CA VAL A 4 -18.21 26.90 -23.01
C VAL A 4 -17.25 27.05 -21.82
N LEU A 5 -17.07 28.29 -21.31
CA LEU A 5 -16.20 28.55 -20.15
C LEU A 5 -16.77 27.98 -18.84
N PHE A 6 -18.10 27.90 -18.70
CA PHE A 6 -18.73 27.34 -17.51
C PHE A 6 -18.73 25.81 -17.46
N ALA A 7 -18.63 25.14 -18.62
CA ALA A 7 -18.61 23.68 -18.70
C ALA A 7 -17.25 23.09 -18.27
N LEU A 8 -16.16 23.85 -18.37
CA LEU A 8 -14.82 23.40 -18.00
C LEU A 8 -14.54 23.45 -16.49
N LEU A 9 -15.28 24.27 -15.73
CA LEU A 9 -15.06 24.49 -14.30
C LEU A 9 -15.63 23.36 -13.42
N VAL A 10 -16.57 22.56 -13.96
CA VAL A 10 -17.28 21.54 -13.17
C VAL A 10 -16.54 20.20 -13.15
N THR A 11 -15.64 19.94 -14.11
CA THR A 11 -14.91 18.67 -14.20
C THR A 11 -13.67 18.59 -13.30
N THR A 12 -13.18 19.71 -12.76
CA THR A 12 -11.97 19.75 -11.93
C THR A 12 -12.22 19.50 -10.43
N ILE A 13 -13.48 19.42 -9.98
CA ILE A 13 -13.80 19.28 -8.55
C ILE A 13 -13.70 17.80 -8.08
N LEU A 14 -13.65 16.81 -9.00
CA LEU A 14 -13.69 15.39 -8.62
C LEU A 14 -12.32 14.72 -8.35
N THR A 15 -11.19 15.39 -8.54
CA THR A 15 -9.87 14.76 -8.32
C THR A 15 -9.33 14.89 -6.88
N ALA A 16 -10.08 15.51 -5.97
CA ALA A 16 -9.62 15.76 -4.60
C ALA A 16 -10.03 14.69 -3.55
N CYS A 17 -10.37 13.47 -3.98
CA CYS A 17 -10.52 12.33 -3.06
C CYS A 17 -9.22 11.53 -2.89
N GLY A 18 -8.06 12.21 -2.86
CA GLY A 18 -6.83 11.64 -2.33
C GLY A 18 -6.89 11.61 -0.80
N GLY A 19 -7.77 10.77 -0.25
CA GLY A 19 -7.98 10.67 1.19
C GLY A 19 -6.68 10.31 1.92
N LEU A 20 -6.47 10.93 3.07
CA LEU A 20 -5.38 10.62 3.99
C LEU A 20 -5.43 9.13 4.39
N LYS A 21 -4.64 8.28 3.72
CA LYS A 21 -4.61 6.84 4.04
C LYS A 21 -3.94 6.62 5.39
N THR A 22 -4.75 6.32 6.39
CA THR A 22 -4.30 5.89 7.72
C THR A 22 -4.50 4.39 7.85
N TYR A 23 -3.42 3.62 7.86
CA TYR A 23 -3.47 2.15 7.87
C TYR A 23 -3.80 1.55 9.24
N ASN A 24 -3.98 2.36 10.29
CA ASN A 24 -4.13 1.88 11.68
C ASN A 24 -5.21 0.80 11.90
N ASN A 25 -6.34 0.87 11.20
CA ASN A 25 -7.39 -0.14 11.33
C ASN A 25 -7.12 -1.39 10.50
N ALA A 26 -6.47 -1.25 9.34
CA ALA A 26 -6.06 -2.38 8.51
C ALA A 26 -4.96 -3.19 9.22
N LEU A 27 -3.95 -2.51 9.76
CA LEU A 27 -2.82 -3.14 10.46
C LEU A 27 -3.24 -3.97 11.67
N LYS A 28 -4.32 -3.59 12.37
CA LYS A 28 -4.88 -4.39 13.49
C LYS A 28 -5.46 -5.73 13.06
N GLN A 29 -5.80 -5.87 11.78
CA GLN A 29 -6.38 -7.09 11.21
C GLN A 29 -5.31 -7.95 10.51
N ILE A 30 -4.08 -7.46 10.37
CA ILE A 30 -3.00 -8.23 9.75
C ILE A 30 -2.51 -9.31 10.71
N GLU A 31 -2.51 -10.55 10.22
CA GLU A 31 -2.00 -11.71 10.94
C GLU A 31 -0.96 -12.45 10.11
N LEU A 32 -0.01 -13.11 10.79
CA LEU A 32 0.93 -14.01 10.13
C LEU A 32 0.18 -15.16 9.44
N GLY A 33 0.68 -15.60 8.30
CA GLY A 33 0.07 -16.63 7.46
C GLY A 33 -0.93 -16.10 6.44
N MET A 34 -1.36 -14.84 6.53
CA MET A 34 -2.23 -14.22 5.52
C MET A 34 -1.57 -14.23 4.14
N THR A 35 -2.38 -14.40 3.09
CA THR A 35 -1.89 -14.30 1.72
C THR A 35 -1.60 -12.86 1.33
N LYS A 36 -0.78 -12.66 0.29
CA LYS A 36 -0.57 -11.34 -0.29
C LYS A 36 -1.88 -10.67 -0.66
N GLU A 37 -2.80 -11.42 -1.27
CA GLU A 37 -4.12 -10.92 -1.65
C GLU A 37 -4.94 -10.47 -0.44
N GLN A 38 -4.92 -11.22 0.66
CA GLN A 38 -5.60 -10.81 1.91
C GLN A 38 -4.99 -9.52 2.49
N VAL A 39 -3.66 -9.43 2.56
CA VAL A 39 -2.98 -8.21 3.03
C VAL A 39 -3.32 -7.01 2.14
N VAL A 40 -3.27 -7.19 0.81
CA VAL A 40 -3.61 -6.15 -0.17
C VAL A 40 -5.09 -5.77 -0.10
N SER A 41 -5.99 -6.69 0.21
CA SER A 41 -7.42 -6.38 0.40
C SER A 41 -7.67 -5.46 1.60
N LEU A 42 -6.84 -5.57 2.65
CA LEU A 42 -6.92 -4.74 3.84
C LEU A 42 -6.18 -3.40 3.67
N MET A 43 -4.98 -3.44 3.08
CA MET A 43 -4.08 -2.28 2.96
C MET A 43 -4.35 -1.44 1.69
N GLY A 44 -4.99 -2.00 0.67
CA GLY A 44 -5.27 -1.37 -0.61
C GLY A 44 -4.25 -1.72 -1.70
N GLN A 45 -4.53 -1.30 -2.94
CA GLN A 45 -3.74 -1.72 -4.12
C GLN A 45 -2.49 -0.87 -4.38
N ASP A 46 -2.29 0.23 -3.66
CA ASP A 46 -1.22 1.21 -3.94
C ASP A 46 0.13 0.82 -3.31
N TYR A 47 0.48 -0.46 -3.33
CA TYR A 47 1.76 -0.96 -2.85
C TYR A 47 2.81 -0.98 -3.95
N GLN A 48 4.07 -1.10 -3.55
CA GLN A 48 5.21 -1.37 -4.44
C GLN A 48 5.82 -2.72 -4.06
N THR A 49 6.24 -3.53 -5.03
CA THR A 49 7.09 -4.71 -4.75
C THR A 49 8.53 -4.23 -4.62
N SER A 50 9.10 -4.34 -3.41
CA SER A 50 10.46 -3.88 -3.08
C SER A 50 11.50 -5.01 -3.13
N GLY A 51 11.07 -6.27 -3.20
CA GLY A 51 11.96 -7.42 -3.35
C GLY A 51 11.22 -8.66 -3.82
N LYS A 52 11.90 -9.50 -4.60
CA LYS A 52 11.40 -10.82 -5.00
C LYS A 52 12.57 -11.76 -5.27
N THR A 53 12.62 -12.87 -4.56
CA THR A 53 13.72 -13.84 -4.61
C THR A 53 13.16 -15.26 -4.58
N TYR A 54 13.90 -16.22 -5.11
CA TYR A 54 13.61 -17.65 -4.96
C TYR A 54 14.85 -18.34 -4.40
N GLU A 55 14.73 -18.95 -3.23
CA GLU A 55 15.84 -19.61 -2.53
C GLU A 55 15.32 -20.83 -1.76
N ASN A 56 16.09 -21.93 -1.71
CA ASN A 56 15.74 -23.13 -0.93
C ASN A 56 14.33 -23.70 -1.24
N ASN A 57 13.89 -23.62 -2.50
CA ASN A 57 12.54 -23.96 -2.95
C ASN A 57 11.39 -23.12 -2.39
N ASN A 58 11.71 -21.96 -1.82
CA ASN A 58 10.74 -20.99 -1.33
C ASN A 58 10.80 -19.72 -2.17
N GLU A 59 9.62 -19.19 -2.48
CA GLU A 59 9.46 -17.85 -3.06
C GLU A 59 9.36 -16.82 -1.94
N TYR A 60 10.22 -15.82 -1.96
CA TYR A 60 10.17 -14.68 -1.07
C TYR A 60 9.74 -13.44 -1.85
N GLU A 61 8.74 -12.72 -1.33
CA GLU A 61 8.29 -11.45 -1.90
C GLU A 61 8.17 -10.40 -0.81
N VAL A 62 8.58 -9.18 -1.10
CA VAL A 62 8.45 -8.04 -0.20
C VAL A 62 7.61 -6.98 -0.89
N ILE A 63 6.56 -6.52 -0.21
CA ILE A 63 5.78 -5.37 -0.64
C ILE A 63 5.85 -4.26 0.40
N GLU A 64 5.67 -3.04 -0.08
CA GLU A 64 5.87 -1.82 0.68
C GLU A 64 4.71 -0.85 0.43
N TYR A 65 4.16 -0.30 1.52
CA TYR A 65 3.24 0.83 1.49
C TYR A 65 3.92 2.05 2.07
N LYS A 66 3.95 3.14 1.29
CA LYS A 66 4.42 4.45 1.73
C LYS A 66 3.23 5.33 2.06
N ASP A 67 3.24 5.94 3.24
CA ASP A 67 2.29 7.01 3.53
C ASP A 67 2.93 8.39 3.33
N MET A 68 2.08 9.43 3.36
CA MET A 68 2.54 10.81 3.19
C MET A 68 3.38 11.35 4.36
N TYR A 69 3.47 10.61 5.47
CA TYR A 69 4.25 10.95 6.65
C TYR A 69 5.58 10.20 6.70
N LYS A 70 6.02 9.63 5.56
CA LYS A 70 7.30 8.93 5.43
C LYS A 70 7.38 7.67 6.31
N PHE A 71 6.23 7.08 6.65
CA PHE A 71 6.20 5.72 7.19
C PHE A 71 6.17 4.72 6.04
N HIS A 72 6.99 3.70 6.19
CA HIS A 72 7.12 2.58 5.27
C HIS A 72 6.60 1.34 5.99
N TRP A 73 5.48 0.79 5.51
CA TRP A 73 4.94 -0.46 6.02
C TRP A 73 5.41 -1.59 5.11
N ILE A 74 6.30 -2.43 5.63
CA ILE A 74 6.95 -3.51 4.90
C ILE A 74 6.31 -4.84 5.29
N PHE A 75 5.95 -5.63 4.28
CA PHE A 75 5.37 -6.96 4.45
C PHE A 75 6.19 -7.96 3.65
N GLU A 76 6.72 -8.97 4.34
CA GLU A 76 7.54 -10.04 3.76
C GLU A 76 6.73 -11.34 3.73
N PHE A 77 6.67 -11.94 2.54
CA PHE A 77 5.94 -13.17 2.24
C PHE A 77 6.91 -14.29 1.90
N GLU A 78 6.61 -15.49 2.40
CA GLU A 78 7.26 -16.75 2.05
C GLU A 78 6.18 -17.66 1.48
N ASN A 79 6.33 -18.11 0.23
CA ASN A 79 5.36 -18.93 -0.48
C ASN A 79 3.93 -18.36 -0.41
N ASN A 80 3.79 -17.05 -0.67
CA ASN A 80 2.55 -16.29 -0.59
C ASN A 80 1.90 -16.29 0.80
N LYS A 81 2.67 -16.45 1.89
CA LYS A 81 2.20 -16.33 3.27
C LYS A 81 3.03 -15.30 4.00
N LEU A 82 2.36 -14.35 4.65
CA LEU A 82 3.00 -13.31 5.43
C LEU A 82 3.73 -13.94 6.62
N TYR A 83 5.06 -13.80 6.70
CA TYR A 83 5.83 -14.31 7.85
C TYR A 83 6.40 -13.17 8.71
N LYS A 84 6.46 -11.95 8.17
CA LYS A 84 6.97 -10.78 8.88
C LYS A 84 6.36 -9.50 8.32
N TRP A 85 6.06 -8.55 9.19
CA TRP A 85 5.76 -7.18 8.81
C TRP A 85 6.27 -6.21 9.86
N TYR A 86 6.63 -5.01 9.44
CA TYR A 86 7.16 -3.98 10.33
C TYR A 86 7.03 -2.58 9.73
N LYS A 87 7.23 -1.58 10.57
CA LYS A 87 7.23 -0.16 10.19
C LYS A 87 8.67 0.35 10.18
N GLU A 88 9.07 0.99 9.09
CA GLU A 88 10.26 1.83 9.02
C GLU A 88 9.88 3.30 8.86
N THR A 89 10.80 4.17 9.24
CA THR A 89 10.77 5.60 8.90
C THR A 89 11.95 5.89 7.99
N GLU A 90 11.84 6.91 7.12
CA GLU A 90 12.96 7.36 6.27
C GLU A 90 14.28 7.60 7.03
N ASP A 91 14.24 7.88 8.33
CA ASP A 91 15.42 8.13 9.16
C ASP A 91 16.16 6.84 9.59
N GLY A 92 15.64 5.65 9.24
CA GLY A 92 16.27 4.35 9.53
C GLY A 92 16.49 4.06 11.03
N LYS A 93 15.78 4.76 11.91
CA LYS A 93 15.86 4.66 13.38
C LYS A 93 14.59 4.09 14.00
#